data_AF-A0A396KT01-F1
#
_entry.id   AF-A0A396KT01-F1
#
_cell.length_a   1.000
_cell.length_b   1.000
_cell.length_c   1.000
_cell.angle_alpha   90.00
_cell.angle_beta   90.00
_cell.angle_gamma   90.00
#
_symmetry.space_group_name_H-M   'P 1'
#
loop_
_entity.id
_entity.type
_entity.pdbx_description
1 polymer ?
#
loop_
_entity_poly.entity_id
_entity_poly.type
_entity_poly.pdbx_seq_one_letter_code
_entity_poly.pdbx_strand_id
1 'polypeptide(L)'
;MKGRSRLYPISIIMMAAFLAAGPANAVYAAEPNGSWVNLDGNWYWKKTDGTAYIGWLYTGGRFYYMKEDGTMATGWEKVGDEWYYFHEDGGMNEGQLVLDNAVYEFESSGALKTAKWLENTGGGAYNAGCYDDVAQDLFGQLGDEKKEQYFDAYPDREREYDGDNHTSYDRYAGFIMDMKLNKIAQSRLEAAMEKGYADGRVTGEGTIEDTLASIPYRKNASCLEVYVRDCEDTDEAYDKIMNVTGRKYTSKSDRKYTLQYYRYMGMAHEEKNGHHWFMVLFMR
;
A
#
# COMPACT_ATOMS: atom_id res chain seq x y z
N MET A 1 -57.82 -23.25 31.66
CA MET A 1 -56.56 -22.57 31.26
C MET A 1 -55.70 -23.57 30.50
N LYS A 2 -55.67 -23.49 29.16
CA LYS A 2 -54.79 -24.28 28.29
C LYS A 2 -53.96 -23.30 27.47
N GLY A 3 -52.73 -23.02 27.92
CA GLY A 3 -51.77 -22.23 27.15
C GLY A 3 -51.07 -23.15 26.14
N ARG A 4 -51.37 -23.00 24.86
CA ARG A 4 -50.58 -23.60 23.78
C ARG A 4 -49.42 -22.65 23.45
N SER A 5 -48.21 -23.02 23.87
CA SER A 5 -46.98 -22.41 23.39
C SER A 5 -46.76 -22.81 21.92
N ARG A 6 -46.78 -21.84 21.00
CA ARG A 6 -46.29 -22.01 19.64
C ARG A 6 -44.76 -21.90 19.66
N LEU A 7 -44.07 -23.02 19.50
CA LEU A 7 -42.67 -23.01 19.05
C LEU A 7 -42.66 -22.69 17.56
N TYR A 8 -41.94 -21.65 17.16
CA TYR A 8 -41.46 -21.50 15.79
C TYR A 8 -40.03 -22.06 15.73
N PRO A 9 -39.69 -22.97 14.82
CA PRO A 9 -38.31 -23.34 14.59
C PRO A 9 -37.65 -22.23 13.77
N ILE A 10 -36.76 -21.46 14.39
CA ILE A 10 -35.86 -20.57 13.65
C ILE A 10 -34.79 -21.46 13.02
N SER A 11 -35.04 -21.90 11.79
CA SER A 11 -34.00 -22.44 10.91
C SER A 11 -33.26 -21.26 10.30
N ILE A 12 -32.17 -20.82 10.92
CA ILE A 12 -31.20 -19.94 10.24
C ILE A 12 -30.20 -20.86 9.55
N ILE A 13 -30.46 -21.12 8.28
CA ILE A 13 -29.40 -21.49 7.33
C ILE A 13 -28.64 -20.19 7.09
N MET A 14 -27.52 -19.99 7.78
CA MET A 14 -26.62 -18.89 7.46
C MET A 14 -25.77 -19.35 6.26
N MET A 15 -26.17 -18.87 5.09
CA MET A 15 -25.45 -19.04 3.83
C MET A 15 -24.11 -18.31 3.96
N ALA A 16 -23.01 -19.06 3.80
CA ALA A 16 -21.67 -18.50 3.72
C ALA A 16 -21.55 -17.69 2.43
N ALA A 17 -21.54 -16.37 2.57
CA ALA A 17 -21.13 -15.44 1.53
C ALA A 17 -20.32 -14.33 2.21
N PHE A 18 -19.06 -14.62 2.52
CA PHE A 18 -18.09 -13.59 2.90
C PHE A 18 -17.31 -13.19 1.65
N LEU A 19 -17.84 -12.19 0.95
CA LEU A 19 -17.08 -11.39 -0.03
C LEU A 19 -16.12 -10.50 0.74
N ALA A 20 -14.81 -10.70 0.52
CA ALA A 20 -13.69 -9.74 0.47
C ALA A 20 -13.77 -8.40 1.24
N ALA A 21 -14.40 -8.37 2.41
CA ALA A 21 -14.47 -7.19 3.24
C ALA A 21 -13.53 -7.39 4.44
N GLY A 22 -12.61 -6.43 4.65
CA GLY A 22 -11.69 -6.43 5.79
C GLY A 22 -12.39 -6.50 7.15
N PRO A 23 -11.66 -6.63 8.26
CA PRO A 23 -12.22 -6.93 9.58
C PRO A 23 -13.19 -5.84 10.09
N ALA A 24 -13.14 -4.62 9.55
CA ALA A 24 -14.13 -3.56 9.85
C ALA A 24 -15.56 -3.89 9.37
N ASN A 25 -15.72 -4.79 8.40
CA ASN A 25 -17.00 -5.29 7.88
C ASN A 25 -17.23 -6.77 8.21
N ALA A 26 -16.25 -7.43 8.85
CA ALA A 26 -16.47 -8.73 9.46
C ALA A 26 -17.41 -8.52 10.64
N VAL A 27 -18.70 -8.74 10.41
CA VAL A 27 -19.70 -8.93 11.48
C VAL A 27 -19.02 -9.78 12.55
N TYR A 28 -19.09 -9.35 13.82
CA TYR A 28 -18.67 -10.10 15.00
C TYR A 28 -19.42 -11.45 15.09
N ALA A 29 -19.16 -12.32 14.13
CA ALA A 29 -19.60 -13.70 14.15
C ALA A 29 -18.96 -14.30 15.39
N ALA A 30 -19.75 -15.09 16.12
CA ALA A 30 -19.23 -15.86 17.24
C ALA A 30 -17.95 -16.59 16.81
N GLU A 31 -16.93 -16.61 17.68
CA GLU A 31 -15.66 -17.26 17.39
C GLU A 31 -15.92 -18.65 16.79
N PRO A 32 -15.40 -18.94 15.58
CA PRO A 32 -15.75 -20.16 14.89
C PRO A 32 -15.24 -21.36 15.69
N ASN A 33 -16.11 -22.33 15.98
CA ASN A 33 -15.71 -23.53 16.72
C ASN A 33 -14.58 -24.28 15.98
N GLY A 34 -13.42 -24.38 16.62
CA GLY A 34 -12.24 -25.03 16.07
C GLY A 34 -11.06 -24.94 17.02
N SER A 35 -9.89 -25.32 16.52
CA SER A 35 -8.65 -25.29 17.28
C SER A 35 -7.45 -25.10 16.35
N TRP A 36 -6.44 -24.40 16.85
CA TRP A 36 -5.14 -24.32 16.20
C TRP A 36 -4.48 -25.70 16.10
N VAL A 37 -3.93 -26.00 14.92
CA VAL A 37 -3.12 -27.18 14.64
C VAL A 37 -1.86 -26.72 13.91
N ASN A 38 -0.69 -27.17 14.38
CA ASN A 38 0.58 -26.96 13.69
C ASN A 38 0.93 -28.23 12.91
N LEU A 39 1.17 -28.10 11.61
CA LEU A 39 1.66 -29.17 10.74
C LEU A 39 2.91 -28.65 10.03
N ASP A 40 4.05 -29.28 10.30
CA ASP A 40 5.34 -28.96 9.69
C ASP A 40 5.71 -27.46 9.76
N GLY A 41 5.39 -26.81 10.88
CA GLY A 41 5.67 -25.38 11.09
C GLY A 41 4.55 -24.45 10.62
N ASN A 42 3.59 -24.93 9.83
CA ASN A 42 2.44 -24.15 9.37
C ASN A 42 1.26 -24.27 10.32
N TRP A 43 0.64 -23.14 10.65
CA TRP A 43 -0.54 -23.09 11.51
C TRP A 43 -1.83 -23.11 10.70
N TYR A 44 -2.79 -23.90 11.17
CA TYR A 44 -4.12 -24.06 10.60
C TYR A 44 -5.17 -23.89 11.71
N TRP A 45 -6.33 -23.33 11.37
CA TRP A 45 -7.52 -23.41 12.22
C TRP A 45 -8.40 -24.58 11.77
N LYS A 46 -8.37 -25.68 12.53
CA LYS A 46 -9.15 -26.88 12.23
C LYS A 46 -10.56 -26.73 12.78
N LYS A 47 -11.56 -26.72 11.88
CA LYS A 47 -12.98 -26.73 12.26
C LYS A 47 -13.40 -28.08 12.85
N THR A 48 -14.52 -28.09 13.56
CA THR A 48 -15.09 -29.31 14.18
C THR A 48 -15.47 -30.40 13.17
N ASP A 49 -15.77 -30.04 11.92
CA ASP A 49 -16.02 -30.96 10.81
C ASP A 49 -14.73 -31.60 10.24
N GLY A 50 -13.56 -31.23 10.79
CA GLY A 50 -12.25 -31.73 10.41
C GLY A 50 -11.58 -30.96 9.26
N THR A 51 -12.26 -30.01 8.64
CA THR A 51 -11.73 -29.20 7.52
C THR A 51 -10.99 -27.95 8.02
N ALA A 52 -10.11 -27.38 7.19
CA ALA A 52 -9.42 -26.12 7.50
C ALA A 52 -10.35 -24.92 7.31
N TYR A 53 -10.19 -23.89 8.14
CA TYR A 53 -10.84 -22.59 7.98
C TYR A 53 -10.05 -21.71 7.02
N ILE A 54 -10.76 -20.89 6.23
CA ILE A 54 -10.20 -19.98 5.22
C ILE A 54 -10.82 -18.60 5.43
N GLY A 55 -10.04 -17.54 5.21
CA GLY A 55 -10.43 -16.15 5.36
C GLY A 55 -10.19 -15.59 6.75
N TRP A 56 -10.87 -14.48 7.05
CA TRP A 56 -10.76 -13.77 8.33
C TRP A 56 -11.24 -14.63 9.50
N LEU A 57 -10.37 -14.77 10.51
CA LEU A 57 -10.62 -15.50 11.74
C LEU A 57 -10.45 -14.55 12.92
N TYR A 58 -11.50 -14.41 13.74
CA TYR A 58 -11.41 -13.71 15.03
C TYR A 58 -11.49 -14.74 16.16
N THR A 59 -10.41 -14.84 16.94
CA THR A 59 -10.34 -15.76 18.08
C THR A 59 -9.35 -15.25 19.13
N GLY A 60 -9.67 -15.44 20.41
CA GLY A 60 -8.79 -15.03 21.50
C GLY A 60 -8.56 -13.51 21.55
N GLY A 61 -9.54 -12.74 21.07
CA GLY A 61 -9.48 -11.28 21.03
C GLY A 61 -8.59 -10.68 19.93
N ARG A 62 -8.15 -11.46 18.94
CA ARG A 62 -7.28 -11.01 17.85
C ARG A 62 -7.81 -11.46 16.49
N PHE A 63 -7.49 -10.69 15.46
CA PHE A 63 -7.74 -11.06 14.06
C PHE A 63 -6.55 -11.82 13.48
N TYR A 64 -6.86 -12.84 12.68
CA TYR A 64 -5.94 -13.64 11.89
C TYR A 64 -6.51 -13.75 10.48
N TYR A 65 -5.68 -14.09 9.51
CA TYR A 65 -6.12 -14.44 8.17
C TYR A 65 -5.62 -15.83 7.81
N MET A 66 -6.56 -16.70 7.47
CA MET A 66 -6.26 -18.04 6.96
C MET A 66 -6.27 -17.98 5.42
N LYS A 67 -5.12 -18.20 4.79
CA LYS A 67 -4.95 -18.15 3.34
C LYS A 67 -5.77 -19.27 2.66
N GLU A 68 -5.87 -19.23 1.34
CA GLU A 68 -6.67 -20.19 0.57
C GLU A 68 -6.20 -21.64 0.72
N ASP A 69 -4.91 -21.87 0.98
CA ASP A 69 -4.34 -23.18 1.31
C ASP A 69 -4.59 -23.63 2.77
N GLY A 70 -5.30 -22.81 3.54
CA GLY A 70 -5.63 -23.02 4.95
C GLY A 70 -4.52 -22.64 5.92
N THR A 71 -3.34 -22.20 5.45
CA THR A 71 -2.24 -21.77 6.33
C THR A 71 -2.49 -20.35 6.87
N MET A 72 -2.02 -20.10 8.08
CA MET A 72 -2.11 -18.79 8.73
C MET A 72 -1.14 -17.80 8.06
N ALA A 73 -1.63 -16.60 7.75
CA ALA A 73 -0.81 -15.53 7.22
C ALA A 73 0.16 -14.99 8.29
N THR A 74 1.36 -14.63 7.85
CA THR A 74 2.40 -13.91 8.61
C THR A 74 3.09 -12.95 7.65
N GLY A 75 3.59 -11.82 8.15
CA GLY A 75 4.16 -10.76 7.33
C GLY A 75 3.10 -9.96 6.57
N TRP A 76 3.51 -9.35 5.45
CA TRP A 76 2.64 -8.59 4.55
C TRP A 76 1.75 -9.52 3.73
N GLU A 77 0.45 -9.26 3.75
CA GLU A 77 -0.53 -10.05 2.99
C GLU A 77 -1.57 -9.13 2.34
N LYS A 78 -1.84 -9.35 1.06
CA LYS A 78 -2.89 -8.65 0.33
C LYS A 78 -4.19 -9.44 0.45
N VAL A 79 -5.21 -8.82 1.06
CA VAL A 79 -6.53 -9.43 1.22
C VAL A 79 -7.56 -8.57 0.49
N GLY A 80 -8.05 -9.06 -0.66
CA GLY A 80 -8.81 -8.24 -1.59
C GLY A 80 -7.93 -7.13 -2.17
N ASP A 81 -8.37 -5.87 -2.05
CA ASP A 81 -7.64 -4.69 -2.54
C ASP A 81 -6.87 -3.94 -1.44
N GLU A 82 -6.78 -4.54 -0.25
CA GLU A 82 -6.14 -3.95 0.92
C GLU A 82 -4.93 -4.78 1.36
N TRP A 83 -3.92 -4.11 1.89
CA TRP A 83 -2.72 -4.74 2.46
C TRP A 83 -2.79 -4.75 3.98
N TYR A 84 -2.37 -5.85 4.58
CA TYR A 84 -2.34 -6.05 6.03
C TYR A 84 -0.98 -6.57 6.45
N TYR A 85 -0.63 -6.37 7.72
CA TYR A 85 0.54 -7.00 8.32
C TYR A 85 0.09 -7.96 9.43
N PHE A 86 0.58 -9.19 9.41
CA PHE A 86 0.37 -10.19 10.43
C PHE A 86 1.69 -10.45 11.15
N HIS A 87 1.70 -10.38 12.47
CA HIS A 87 2.89 -10.68 13.27
C HIS A 87 3.27 -12.17 13.14
N GLU A 88 4.44 -12.56 13.65
CA GLU A 88 4.90 -13.97 13.58
C GLU A 88 3.94 -14.96 14.24
N ASP A 89 3.18 -14.50 15.23
CA ASP A 89 2.12 -15.28 15.87
C ASP A 89 0.78 -15.27 15.11
N GLY A 90 0.75 -14.65 13.93
CA GLY A 90 -0.38 -14.54 13.01
C GLY A 90 -1.41 -13.47 13.37
N GLY A 91 -1.25 -12.77 14.49
CA GLY A 91 -2.17 -11.70 14.83
C GLY A 91 -1.99 -10.50 13.91
N MET A 92 -3.09 -10.00 13.37
CA MET A 92 -3.12 -8.80 12.55
C MET A 92 -2.62 -7.59 13.37
N ASN A 93 -1.82 -6.75 12.73
CA ASN A 93 -1.37 -5.51 13.29
C ASN A 93 -2.48 -4.45 13.29
N GLU A 94 -2.70 -3.80 14.44
CA GLU A 94 -3.75 -2.79 14.64
C GLU A 94 -3.20 -1.38 14.92
N GLY A 95 -1.87 -1.25 15.04
CA GLY A 95 -1.19 -0.02 15.44
C GLY A 95 -0.07 0.39 14.49
N GLN A 96 0.71 1.38 14.88
CA GLN A 96 1.92 1.73 14.13
C GLN A 96 2.91 0.55 14.17
N LEU A 97 3.53 0.26 13.03
CA LEU A 97 4.56 -0.77 12.90
C LEU A 97 5.87 -0.11 12.49
N VAL A 98 6.99 -0.58 13.05
CA VAL A 98 8.34 -0.19 12.63
C VAL A 98 9.08 -1.47 12.23
N LEU A 99 9.56 -1.53 10.99
CA LEU A 99 10.41 -2.61 10.48
C LEU A 99 11.62 -2.00 9.81
N ASP A 100 12.81 -2.47 10.16
CA ASP A 100 14.09 -1.98 9.65
C ASP A 100 14.19 -0.44 9.72
N ASN A 101 14.20 0.23 8.58
CA ASN A 101 14.26 1.69 8.46
C ASN A 101 12.90 2.31 8.07
N ALA A 102 11.78 1.63 8.27
CA ALA A 102 10.45 2.05 7.85
C ALA A 102 9.44 2.12 8.99
N VAL A 103 8.51 3.07 8.90
CA VAL A 103 7.36 3.25 9.76
C VAL A 103 6.09 3.15 8.92
N TYR A 104 5.18 2.27 9.35
CA TYR A 104 3.91 1.99 8.67
C TYR A 104 2.75 2.41 9.55
N GLU A 105 1.80 3.11 8.95
CA GLU A 105 0.54 3.52 9.55
C GLU A 105 -0.61 2.74 8.92
N PHE A 106 -1.58 2.36 9.74
CA PHE A 106 -2.73 1.56 9.34
C PHE A 106 -4.02 2.32 9.65
N GLU A 107 -5.07 2.07 8.89
CA GLU A 107 -6.41 2.51 9.24
C GLU A 107 -6.96 1.68 10.40
N SER A 108 -8.06 2.12 11.02
CA SER A 108 -8.71 1.37 12.12
C SER A 108 -9.22 -0.02 11.72
N SER A 109 -9.27 -0.31 10.42
CA SER A 109 -9.57 -1.63 9.87
C SER A 109 -8.35 -2.55 9.80
N GLY A 110 -7.16 -2.10 10.20
CA GLY A 110 -5.90 -2.83 10.03
C GLY A 110 -5.31 -2.75 8.62
N ALA A 111 -5.98 -2.09 7.67
CA ALA A 111 -5.46 -1.91 6.32
C ALA A 111 -4.32 -0.89 6.30
N LEU A 112 -3.25 -1.17 5.56
CA LEU A 112 -2.13 -0.27 5.36
C LEU A 112 -2.61 1.05 4.77
N LYS A 113 -2.14 2.16 5.34
CA LYS A 113 -2.55 3.50 4.96
C LYS A 113 -1.41 4.26 4.29
N THR A 114 -0.29 4.33 4.99
CA THR A 114 0.92 4.99 4.51
C THR A 114 2.14 4.29 5.08
N ALA A 115 3.26 4.42 4.36
CA ALA A 115 4.57 4.06 4.88
C ALA A 115 5.54 5.22 4.63
N LYS A 116 6.54 5.36 5.49
CA LYS A 116 7.66 6.30 5.34
C LYS A 116 8.91 5.72 5.97
N TRP A 117 10.07 6.24 5.63
CA TRP A 117 11.28 5.90 6.37
C TRP A 117 11.17 6.37 7.83
N LEU A 118 11.91 5.70 8.70
CA LEU A 118 12.14 6.09 10.07
C LEU A 118 13.01 7.35 10.06
N GLU A 119 12.50 8.44 10.61
CA GLU A 119 13.22 9.72 10.63
C GLU A 119 14.56 9.60 11.35
N ASN A 120 15.53 10.37 10.88
CA ASN A 120 16.94 10.34 11.29
C ASN A 120 17.66 9.00 11.00
N THR A 121 17.32 8.36 9.88
CA THR A 121 18.05 7.20 9.34
C THR A 121 18.72 7.48 7.99
N GLY A 122 18.61 8.71 7.50
CA GLY A 122 19.23 9.17 6.25
C GLY A 122 18.23 9.36 5.12
N GLY A 123 16.96 9.00 5.31
CA GLY A 123 15.96 9.02 4.24
C GLY A 123 16.23 7.97 3.15
N GLY A 124 15.61 8.18 2.00
CA GLY A 124 15.78 7.35 0.81
C GLY A 124 14.80 6.19 0.73
N ALA A 125 15.31 5.10 0.18
CA ALA A 125 14.57 3.86 -0.01
C ALA A 125 14.20 3.18 1.31
N TYR A 126 13.03 2.53 1.31
CA TYR A 126 12.56 1.63 2.34
C TYR A 126 11.57 0.63 1.72
N ASN A 127 11.29 -0.47 2.41
CA ASN A 127 10.27 -1.42 1.96
C ASN A 127 8.86 -0.82 2.14
N ALA A 128 8.09 -0.69 1.06
CA ALA A 128 6.74 -0.13 1.13
C ALA A 128 5.72 -1.13 1.68
N GLY A 129 6.05 -2.43 1.67
CA GLY A 129 5.21 -3.54 2.13
C GLY A 129 4.11 -3.97 1.17
N CYS A 130 3.76 -3.12 0.19
CA CYS A 130 2.62 -3.32 -0.71
C CYS A 130 2.97 -3.46 -2.20
N TYR A 131 4.25 -3.33 -2.54
CA TYR A 131 4.72 -3.42 -3.92
C TYR A 131 5.27 -4.83 -4.18
N ASP A 132 5.09 -5.30 -5.41
CA ASP A 132 5.87 -6.44 -5.90
C ASP A 132 7.35 -6.08 -6.04
N ASP A 133 8.19 -7.06 -6.32
CA ASP A 133 9.65 -6.86 -6.33
C ASP A 133 10.11 -5.80 -7.34
N VAL A 134 9.46 -5.74 -8.51
CA VAL A 134 9.80 -4.79 -9.58
C VAL A 134 9.39 -3.36 -9.20
N ALA A 135 8.16 -3.19 -8.71
CA ALA A 135 7.69 -1.91 -8.21
C ALA A 135 8.49 -1.45 -6.97
N GLN A 136 8.86 -2.37 -6.09
CA GLN A 136 9.67 -2.07 -4.91
C GLN A 136 11.09 -1.61 -5.28
N ASP A 137 11.69 -2.20 -6.31
CA ASP A 137 12.98 -1.77 -6.84
C ASP A 137 12.89 -0.35 -7.42
N LEU A 138 11.90 -0.07 -8.28
CA LEU A 138 11.69 1.27 -8.84
C LEU A 138 11.44 2.32 -7.75
N PHE A 139 10.64 1.96 -6.73
CA PHE A 139 10.40 2.81 -5.57
C PHE A 139 11.69 3.14 -4.83
N GLY A 140 12.57 2.15 -4.68
CA GLY A 140 13.89 2.31 -4.08
C GLY A 140 14.77 3.30 -4.86
N GLN A 141 14.93 3.08 -6.17
CA GLN A 141 15.73 3.95 -7.04
C GLN A 141 15.27 5.42 -6.98
N LEU A 142 13.95 5.65 -7.09
CA LEU A 142 13.37 6.99 -7.00
C LEU A 142 13.53 7.61 -5.60
N GLY A 143 13.44 6.79 -4.55
CA GLY A 143 13.66 7.20 -3.17
C GLY A 143 15.08 7.69 -2.94
N ASP A 144 16.08 6.96 -3.44
CA ASP A 144 17.49 7.31 -3.32
C ASP A 144 17.85 8.56 -4.13
N GLU A 145 17.37 8.68 -5.37
CA GLU A 145 17.53 9.92 -6.16
C GLU A 145 16.91 11.13 -5.44
N LYS A 146 15.73 10.97 -4.83
CA LYS A 146 15.11 12.05 -4.05
C LYS A 146 15.94 12.45 -2.83
N LYS A 147 16.55 11.46 -2.16
CA LYS A 147 17.45 11.68 -1.02
C LYS A 147 18.66 12.50 -1.47
N GLU A 148 19.30 12.12 -2.57
CA GLU A 148 20.43 12.86 -3.16
C GLU A 148 20.04 14.30 -3.50
N GLN A 149 18.96 14.51 -4.25
CA GLN A 149 18.46 15.86 -4.58
C GLN A 149 18.17 16.72 -3.34
N TYR A 150 17.74 16.09 -2.23
CA TYR A 150 17.46 16.80 -0.99
C TYR A 150 18.75 17.26 -0.31
N PHE A 151 19.75 16.39 -0.17
CA PHE A 151 21.01 16.74 0.49
C PHE A 151 21.89 17.64 -0.38
N ASP A 152 21.84 17.53 -1.70
CA ASP A 152 22.47 18.48 -2.61
C ASP A 152 21.92 19.91 -2.45
N ALA A 153 20.60 20.02 -2.25
CA ALA A 153 19.95 21.30 -2.04
C ALA A 153 20.14 21.85 -0.61
N TYR A 154 20.44 20.98 0.35
CA TYR A 154 20.56 21.30 1.77
C TYR A 154 21.76 20.57 2.42
N PRO A 155 23.00 20.83 1.96
CA PRO A 155 24.18 20.05 2.37
C PRO A 155 24.51 20.23 3.86
N ASP A 156 24.12 21.36 4.46
CA ASP A 156 24.32 21.61 5.89
C ASP A 156 23.53 20.64 6.77
N ARG A 157 22.42 20.07 6.26
CA ARG A 157 21.59 19.09 6.98
C ARG A 157 22.23 17.71 7.08
N GLU A 158 23.28 17.44 6.29
CA GLU A 158 24.04 16.18 6.34
C GLU A 158 25.17 16.24 7.38
N ARG A 159 25.67 17.44 7.71
CA ARG A 159 26.94 17.65 8.43
C ARG A 159 26.80 17.90 9.94
N GLU A 160 25.68 18.42 10.43
CA GLU A 160 25.44 18.65 11.86
C GLU A 160 24.87 17.40 12.53
N TYR A 161 25.73 16.40 12.75
CA TYR A 161 25.39 15.22 13.56
C TYR A 161 26.04 15.26 14.96
N ASP A 162 26.81 16.31 15.27
CA ASP A 162 27.77 16.32 16.38
C ASP A 162 27.45 17.30 17.53
N GLY A 163 26.34 18.06 17.54
CA GLY A 163 26.20 19.07 18.60
C GLY A 163 24.85 19.67 18.95
N ASP A 164 23.81 19.58 18.12
CA ASP A 164 22.55 20.28 18.38
C ASP A 164 21.31 19.46 18.01
N ASN A 165 20.29 19.57 18.88
CA ASN A 165 19.00 18.87 18.83
C ASN A 165 18.17 19.25 17.59
N HIS A 166 18.59 18.87 16.39
CA HIS A 166 17.69 18.85 15.24
C HIS A 166 16.71 17.69 15.39
N THR A 167 15.41 17.98 15.39
CA THR A 167 14.38 16.96 15.68
C THR A 167 14.21 15.95 14.53
N SER A 168 14.58 16.31 13.29
CA SER A 168 14.39 15.49 12.07
C SER A 168 15.15 16.09 10.87
N TYR A 169 16.41 15.71 10.61
CA TYR A 169 17.25 16.30 9.54
C TYR A 169 16.88 15.78 8.14
N ASP A 170 16.52 14.50 8.07
CA ASP A 170 16.17 13.80 6.85
C ASP A 170 14.69 13.91 6.52
N ARG A 171 13.90 14.73 7.23
CA ARG A 171 12.44 14.77 7.17
C ARG A 171 11.87 14.72 5.75
N TYR A 172 12.51 15.35 4.77
CA TYR A 172 12.05 15.43 3.37
C TYR A 172 12.90 14.64 2.37
N ALA A 173 13.86 13.85 2.85
CA ALA A 173 14.82 13.08 2.07
C ALA A 173 14.25 11.75 1.54
N GLY A 174 12.98 11.69 1.17
CA GLY A 174 12.33 10.47 0.69
C GLY A 174 10.83 10.65 0.44
N PHE A 175 10.17 9.61 -0.05
CA PHE A 175 8.73 9.61 -0.30
C PHE A 175 7.92 8.97 0.83
N ILE A 176 6.74 9.51 1.10
CA ILE A 176 5.71 8.80 1.86
C ILE A 176 4.87 8.02 0.85
N MET A 177 4.89 6.70 0.92
CA MET A 177 3.97 5.85 0.16
C MET A 177 2.55 6.07 0.71
N ASP A 178 1.58 6.32 -0.17
CA ASP A 178 0.18 6.49 0.19
C ASP A 178 -0.71 5.50 -0.56
N MET A 179 -1.43 4.65 0.19
CA MET A 179 -2.27 3.60 -0.38
C MET A 179 -3.45 4.13 -1.20
N LYS A 180 -3.94 5.36 -0.92
CA LYS A 180 -4.97 5.98 -1.78
C LYS A 180 -4.37 6.37 -3.12
N LEU A 181 -3.14 6.89 -3.14
CA LEU A 181 -2.44 7.15 -4.40
C LEU A 181 -2.15 5.87 -5.16
N ASN A 182 -1.74 4.78 -4.49
CA ASN A 182 -1.56 3.47 -5.15
C ASN A 182 -2.84 3.01 -5.85
N LYS A 183 -4.00 3.11 -5.18
CA LYS A 183 -5.29 2.72 -5.79
C LYS A 183 -5.68 3.59 -6.98
N ILE A 184 -5.43 4.90 -6.90
CA ILE A 184 -5.66 5.80 -8.03
C ILE A 184 -4.71 5.46 -9.18
N ALA A 185 -3.44 5.19 -8.88
CA ALA A 185 -2.44 4.78 -9.87
C ALA A 185 -2.87 3.47 -10.56
N GLN A 186 -3.35 2.48 -9.79
CA GLN A 186 -3.82 1.20 -10.32
C GLN A 186 -4.99 1.38 -11.29
N SER A 187 -6.05 2.06 -10.84
CA SER A 187 -7.23 2.32 -11.69
C SER A 187 -6.86 3.07 -12.97
N ARG A 188 -5.92 4.01 -12.89
CA ARG A 188 -5.48 4.79 -14.05
C ARG A 188 -4.54 4.01 -14.96
N LEU A 189 -3.70 3.13 -14.42
CA LEU A 189 -2.86 2.22 -15.19
C LEU A 189 -3.72 1.30 -16.05
N GLU A 190 -4.71 0.64 -15.43
CA GLU A 190 -5.65 -0.24 -16.11
C GLU A 190 -6.37 0.49 -17.25
N ALA A 191 -6.91 1.68 -16.96
CA ALA A 191 -7.60 2.48 -17.96
C ALA A 191 -6.67 2.98 -19.08
N ALA A 192 -5.42 3.34 -18.75
CA ALA A 192 -4.43 3.76 -19.73
C ALA A 192 -4.01 2.61 -20.67
N MET A 193 -3.90 1.38 -20.14
CA MET A 193 -3.58 0.18 -20.91
C MET A 193 -4.75 -0.30 -21.77
N GLU A 194 -5.99 -0.17 -21.28
CA GLU A 194 -7.20 -0.59 -22.00
C GLU A 194 -7.64 0.44 -23.05
N LYS A 195 -7.75 1.72 -22.66
CA LYS A 195 -8.40 2.78 -23.45
C LYS A 195 -7.39 3.71 -24.14
N GLY A 196 -6.12 3.63 -23.75
CA GLY A 196 -5.04 4.46 -24.27
C GLY A 196 -4.75 5.71 -23.44
N TYR A 197 -3.56 6.26 -23.68
CA TYR A 197 -3.03 7.41 -22.98
C TYR A 197 -2.30 8.34 -23.95
N ALA A 198 -2.66 9.62 -23.94
CA ALA A 198 -2.03 10.66 -24.75
C ALA A 198 -2.10 12.02 -24.04
N ASP A 199 -1.06 12.84 -24.20
CA ASP A 199 -1.00 14.23 -23.73
C ASP A 199 -1.37 14.43 -22.24
N GLY A 200 -0.95 13.48 -21.38
CA GLY A 200 -1.25 13.52 -19.94
C GLY A 200 -2.69 13.14 -19.58
N ARG A 201 -3.39 12.45 -20.49
CA ARG A 201 -4.81 12.10 -20.35
C ARG A 201 -5.03 10.62 -20.63
N VAL A 202 -5.84 10.01 -19.77
CA VAL A 202 -6.43 8.69 -20.01
C VAL A 202 -7.69 8.87 -20.84
N THR A 203 -7.84 8.11 -21.92
CA THR A 203 -9.03 8.18 -22.79
C THR A 203 -10.30 7.89 -21.99
N GLY A 204 -11.23 8.86 -21.95
CA GLY A 204 -12.51 8.75 -21.23
C GLY A 204 -12.47 9.19 -19.76
N GLU A 205 -11.29 9.30 -19.14
CA GLU A 205 -11.13 9.71 -17.73
C GLU A 205 -10.48 11.08 -17.56
N GLY A 206 -9.75 11.56 -18.57
CA GLY A 206 -9.13 12.88 -18.53
C GLY A 206 -7.81 12.91 -17.76
N THR A 207 -7.50 14.05 -17.13
CA THR A 207 -6.25 14.21 -16.38
C THR A 207 -6.36 13.65 -14.97
N ILE A 208 -5.24 13.60 -14.26
CA ILE A 208 -5.22 13.25 -12.84
C ILE A 208 -5.99 14.27 -11.99
N GLU A 209 -5.98 15.56 -12.36
CA GLU A 209 -6.74 16.60 -11.66
C GLU A 209 -8.26 16.35 -11.75
N ASP A 210 -8.75 15.90 -12.91
CA ASP A 210 -10.16 15.53 -13.10
C ASP A 210 -10.55 14.39 -12.13
N THR A 211 -9.70 13.36 -12.01
CA THR A 211 -9.88 12.26 -11.05
C THR A 211 -9.85 12.76 -9.61
N LEU A 212 -8.84 13.54 -9.21
CA LEU A 212 -8.70 14.04 -7.84
C LEU A 212 -9.83 14.99 -7.43
N ALA A 213 -10.40 15.75 -8.36
CA ALA A 213 -11.55 16.61 -8.10
C ALA A 213 -12.80 15.81 -7.70
N SER A 214 -12.94 14.58 -8.22
CA SER A 214 -14.07 13.68 -8.00
C SER A 214 -14.05 12.96 -6.64
N ILE A 215 -12.91 12.93 -5.95
CA ILE A 215 -12.74 12.23 -4.67
C ILE A 215 -12.38 13.20 -3.53
N PRO A 216 -12.79 12.94 -2.28
CA PRO A 216 -12.44 13.77 -1.13
C PRO A 216 -11.00 13.52 -0.66
N TYR A 217 -10.02 13.74 -1.53
CA TYR A 217 -8.61 13.45 -1.26
C TYR A 217 -7.71 14.53 -1.86
N ARG A 218 -7.07 15.33 -0.98
CA ARG A 218 -6.04 16.33 -1.33
C ARG A 218 -6.34 17.19 -2.58
N LYS A 219 -7.58 17.68 -2.71
CA LYS A 219 -8.11 18.36 -3.92
C LYS A 219 -7.29 19.53 -4.47
N ASN A 220 -6.46 20.18 -3.63
CA ASN A 220 -5.64 21.33 -4.01
C ASN A 220 -4.14 21.01 -4.05
N ALA A 221 -3.75 19.74 -3.83
CA ALA A 221 -2.35 19.35 -3.89
C ALA A 221 -1.89 19.28 -5.34
N SER A 222 -0.67 19.74 -5.59
CA SER A 222 -0.03 19.51 -6.89
C SER A 222 0.22 18.02 -7.04
N CYS A 223 -0.28 17.44 -8.13
CA CYS A 223 -0.01 16.06 -8.52
C CYS A 223 0.75 16.07 -9.85
N LEU A 224 1.74 15.20 -10.00
CA LEU A 224 2.35 14.87 -11.27
C LEU A 224 2.11 13.39 -11.53
N GLU A 225 1.51 13.13 -12.68
CA GLU A 225 1.33 11.78 -13.20
C GLU A 225 2.40 11.49 -14.25
N VAL A 226 3.00 10.31 -14.13
CA VAL A 226 3.94 9.77 -15.12
C VAL A 226 3.48 8.37 -15.49
N TYR A 227 2.99 8.24 -16.73
CA TYR A 227 2.70 6.93 -17.31
C TYR A 227 3.92 6.43 -18.07
N VAL A 228 4.49 5.34 -17.57
CA VAL A 228 5.67 4.67 -18.10
C VAL A 228 5.21 3.39 -18.79
N ARG A 229 5.61 3.21 -20.04
CA ARG A 229 5.12 2.13 -20.89
C ARG A 229 6.26 1.28 -21.40
N ASP A 230 5.98 -0.01 -21.52
CA ASP A 230 6.74 -0.93 -22.37
C ASP A 230 8.23 -0.87 -22.06
N CYS A 231 8.59 -1.19 -20.81
CA CYS A 231 9.97 -1.23 -20.35
C CYS A 231 10.46 -2.66 -20.28
N GLU A 232 11.72 -2.90 -20.66
CA GLU A 232 12.37 -4.20 -20.54
C GLU A 232 12.73 -4.52 -19.08
N ASP A 233 13.01 -3.49 -18.28
CA ASP A 233 13.39 -3.62 -16.87
C ASP A 233 13.04 -2.34 -16.07
N THR A 234 13.38 -2.38 -14.77
CA THR A 234 13.22 -1.26 -13.85
C THR A 234 14.07 -0.04 -14.23
N ASP A 235 15.29 -0.26 -14.72
CA ASP A 235 16.24 0.83 -15.02
C ASP A 235 15.72 1.68 -16.20
N GLU A 236 15.16 1.04 -17.23
CA GLU A 236 14.51 1.75 -18.33
C GLU A 236 13.28 2.55 -17.84
N ALA A 237 12.52 1.99 -16.91
CA ALA A 237 11.39 2.69 -16.30
C ALA A 237 11.86 3.92 -15.50
N TYR A 238 12.93 3.79 -14.72
CA TYR A 238 13.58 4.87 -14.00
C TYR A 238 14.03 5.99 -14.95
N ASP A 239 14.76 5.65 -16.03
CA ASP A 239 15.23 6.61 -17.03
C ASP A 239 14.07 7.38 -17.68
N LYS A 240 12.98 6.68 -18.02
CA LYS A 240 11.76 7.30 -18.56
C LYS A 240 11.16 8.30 -17.57
N ILE A 241 11.14 7.99 -16.28
CA ILE A 241 10.68 8.91 -15.23
C ILE A 241 11.62 10.11 -15.12
N MET A 242 12.93 9.89 -15.08
CA MET A 242 13.94 10.95 -14.98
C MET A 242 13.97 11.88 -16.20
N ASN A 243 13.55 11.42 -17.38
CA ASN A 243 13.34 12.30 -18.53
C ASN A 243 12.18 13.32 -18.33
N VAL A 244 11.27 13.05 -17.39
CA VAL A 244 10.18 13.94 -16.97
C VAL A 244 10.57 14.75 -15.72
N THR A 245 11.16 14.10 -14.72
CA THR A 245 11.45 14.65 -13.37
C THR A 245 12.90 15.09 -13.15
N GLY A 246 13.76 14.96 -14.16
CA GLY A 246 15.17 15.37 -14.15
C GLY A 246 15.48 16.53 -15.11
N ARG A 247 14.45 17.17 -15.70
CA ARG A 247 14.65 18.30 -16.64
C ARG A 247 15.31 19.48 -15.92
N LYS A 248 16.37 20.03 -16.53
CA LYS A 248 17.19 21.12 -15.96
C LYS A 248 16.34 22.34 -15.59
N TYR A 249 16.50 22.78 -14.35
CA TYR A 249 15.90 23.96 -13.73
C TYR A 249 16.26 25.25 -14.50
N THR A 250 15.28 25.86 -15.17
CA THR A 250 15.47 27.18 -15.82
C THR A 250 14.67 28.29 -15.13
N SER A 251 13.70 27.94 -14.26
CA SER A 251 12.83 28.90 -13.56
C SER A 251 12.15 28.32 -12.31
N LYS A 252 11.57 29.18 -11.46
CA LYS A 252 10.80 28.76 -10.26
C LYS A 252 9.58 27.88 -10.57
N SER A 253 8.98 28.00 -11.76
CA SER A 253 7.85 27.17 -12.20
C SER A 253 8.23 25.73 -12.51
N ASP A 254 9.53 25.45 -12.66
CA ASP A 254 10.03 24.12 -13.07
C ASP A 254 10.21 23.18 -11.87
N ARG A 255 10.07 23.67 -10.62
CA ARG A 255 10.24 22.85 -9.41
C ARG A 255 9.32 21.64 -9.38
N LYS A 256 8.13 21.73 -10.00
CA LYS A 256 7.19 20.61 -10.16
C LYS A 256 7.73 19.46 -11.03
N TYR A 257 8.88 19.63 -11.69
CA TYR A 257 9.57 18.58 -12.43
C TYR A 257 10.82 18.12 -11.68
N THR A 258 10.81 18.16 -10.35
CA THR A 258 11.88 17.63 -9.49
C THR A 258 11.26 16.72 -8.43
N LEU A 259 11.92 15.60 -8.12
CA LEU A 259 11.43 14.69 -7.09
C LEU A 259 11.42 15.35 -5.71
N GLN A 260 12.35 16.29 -5.45
CA GLN A 260 12.38 17.10 -4.23
C GLN A 260 11.05 17.81 -3.91
N TYR A 261 10.31 18.27 -4.93
CA TYR A 261 9.08 19.03 -4.76
C TYR A 261 7.93 18.23 -4.15
N TYR A 262 7.93 16.92 -4.35
CA TYR A 262 6.85 16.02 -3.94
C TYR A 262 7.15 15.36 -2.60
N ARG A 263 6.10 15.08 -1.83
CA ARG A 263 6.21 14.45 -0.51
C ARG A 263 5.68 13.02 -0.53
N TYR A 264 4.58 12.82 -1.22
CA TYR A 264 3.87 11.55 -1.32
C TYR A 264 4.08 10.93 -2.68
N MET A 265 4.05 9.61 -2.72
CA MET A 265 4.11 8.83 -3.94
C MET A 265 3.05 7.73 -3.87
N GLY A 266 2.42 7.47 -5.00
CA GLY A 266 1.74 6.19 -5.22
C GLY A 266 2.11 5.65 -6.59
N MET A 267 2.05 4.34 -6.72
CA MET A 267 2.50 3.63 -7.90
C MET A 267 1.67 2.37 -8.11
N ALA A 268 1.49 2.04 -9.38
CA ALA A 268 1.00 0.75 -9.83
C ALA A 268 1.93 0.21 -10.90
N HIS A 269 1.99 -1.11 -10.98
CA HIS A 269 2.82 -1.86 -11.90
C HIS A 269 2.00 -2.99 -12.53
N GLU A 270 2.21 -3.23 -13.82
CA GLU A 270 1.64 -4.36 -14.56
C GLU A 270 2.74 -4.95 -15.46
N GLU A 271 2.93 -6.27 -15.40
CA GLU A 271 3.80 -7.00 -16.32
C GLU A 271 2.97 -7.69 -17.40
N LYS A 272 3.39 -7.55 -18.66
CA LYS A 272 2.76 -8.25 -19.79
C LYS A 272 3.79 -8.68 -20.82
N ASN A 273 3.86 -10.00 -21.05
CA ASN A 273 4.82 -10.61 -21.98
C ASN A 273 6.29 -10.28 -21.66
N GLY A 274 6.66 -10.14 -20.38
CA GLY A 274 8.01 -9.79 -19.95
C GLY A 274 8.39 -8.31 -20.14
N HIS A 275 7.41 -7.45 -20.41
CA HIS A 275 7.57 -6.00 -20.41
C HIS A 275 6.79 -5.39 -19.24
N HIS A 276 7.20 -4.21 -18.80
CA HIS A 276 6.70 -3.55 -17.60
C HIS A 276 6.02 -2.21 -17.91
N TRP A 277 4.88 -1.96 -17.29
CA TRP A 277 4.14 -0.72 -17.33
C TRP A 277 3.94 -0.18 -15.92
N PHE A 278 4.11 1.14 -15.76
CA PHE A 278 3.91 1.79 -14.47
C PHE A 278 3.05 3.04 -14.61
N MET A 279 2.22 3.27 -13.60
CA MET A 279 1.60 4.56 -13.35
C MET A 279 2.16 5.11 -12.05
N VAL A 280 2.89 6.23 -12.11
CA VAL A 280 3.50 6.86 -10.93
C VAL A 280 2.87 8.21 -10.68
N LEU A 281 2.38 8.41 -9.46
CA LEU A 281 1.75 9.64 -9.00
C LEU A 281 2.61 10.27 -7.91
N PHE A 282 3.17 11.43 -8.19
CA PHE A 282 3.89 12.24 -7.21
C PHE A 282 3.00 13.35 -6.70
N MET A 283 2.87 13.50 -5.38
CA MET A 283 1.96 14.48 -4.77
C MET A 283 2.65 15.31 -3.68
N ARG A 284 2.37 16.61 -3.69
CA ARG A 284 2.94 17.56 -2.72
C ARG A 284 2.20 17.57 -1.38
#